data_AF-A0A0T1T427-F1
#
_entry.id   AF-A0A0T1T427-F1
#
_cell.length_a   1.000
_cell.length_b   1.000
_cell.length_c   1.000
_cell.angle_alpha   90.00
_cell.angle_beta   90.00
_cell.angle_gamma   90.00
#
_symmetry.space_group_name_H-M   'P 1'
#
loop_
_entity.id
_entity.type
_entity.pdbx_description
1 polymer ?
#
loop_
_entity_poly.entity_id
_entity_poly.type
_entity_poly.pdbx_seq_one_letter_code
_entity_poly.pdbx_strand_id
1 'polypeptide(L)'
;MIASIVPSVVLLLVVLGAAAWMLRRRRRDSLTGQVRTARPSAHRKELETVALGLRAVAEGRAHSARPLPEVHAVIHSGQRLTLLLAGADTPAPAPWTADISGKEWWVEPKDLTSPGKTSPGNGGAETAHPYSLAVTLGRHRGDRVLVDLSLLSGAIALTGEDNDVRSLAQALVTELIAGPVGSLATVVLVGSAATPSVTDGLGARSARLRAAATRDEALACRESLPTGSDRRSPAPQTSQPDSVARVAAWTHARRLFVVTAAQFRDENWRDAALSGTDALLVLGYIGDADWNFQVNADGSMDTGRLGLPIDTHAARLV
;
A
#
# COMPACT_ATOMS: atom_id res chain seq x y z
N MET A 1 30.58 -48.80 -16.01
CA MET A 1 29.93 -47.46 -15.99
C MET A 1 28.41 -47.53 -16.26
N ILE A 2 27.64 -48.48 -15.67
CA ILE A 2 26.16 -48.56 -15.89
C ILE A 2 25.37 -48.76 -14.57
N ALA A 3 25.99 -48.63 -13.39
CA ALA A 3 25.33 -48.98 -12.11
C ALA A 3 24.69 -47.79 -11.35
N SER A 4 24.61 -46.58 -11.91
CA SER A 4 24.22 -45.37 -11.16
C SER A 4 23.01 -44.61 -11.72
N ILE A 5 22.20 -45.23 -12.59
CA ILE A 5 21.02 -44.56 -13.21
C ILE A 5 19.71 -44.99 -12.54
N VAL A 6 19.64 -46.23 -12.04
CA VAL A 6 18.41 -46.80 -11.44
C VAL A 6 17.92 -46.06 -10.18
N PRO A 7 18.76 -45.67 -9.20
CA PRO A 7 18.25 -45.00 -7.98
C PRO A 7 17.77 -43.58 -8.26
N SER A 8 18.34 -42.88 -9.25
CA SER A 8 17.95 -41.52 -9.61
C SER A 8 16.59 -41.45 -10.30
N VAL A 9 16.24 -42.46 -11.11
CA VAL A 9 14.93 -42.52 -11.79
C VAL A 9 13.80 -42.80 -10.79
N VAL A 10 14.04 -43.67 -9.80
CA VAL A 10 13.06 -43.97 -8.75
C VAL A 10 12.82 -42.76 -7.85
N LEU A 11 13.87 -42.02 -7.47
CA LEU A 11 13.75 -40.79 -6.68
C LEU A 11 12.97 -39.69 -7.43
N LEU A 12 13.23 -39.53 -8.74
CA LEU A 12 12.53 -38.56 -9.57
C LEU A 12 11.03 -38.88 -9.69
N LEU A 13 10.67 -40.15 -9.83
CA LEU A 13 9.27 -40.58 -9.91
C LEU A 13 8.52 -40.41 -8.59
N VAL A 14 9.18 -40.60 -7.44
CA VAL A 14 8.59 -40.37 -6.12
C VAL A 14 8.38 -38.87 -5.86
N VAL A 15 9.33 -38.01 -6.24
CA VAL A 15 9.19 -36.55 -6.13
C VAL A 15 8.10 -36.01 -7.07
N LEU A 16 8.00 -36.54 -8.29
CA LEU A 16 6.92 -36.19 -9.23
C LEU A 16 5.55 -36.66 -8.73
N GLY A 17 5.48 -37.84 -8.10
CA GLY A 17 4.26 -38.34 -7.47
C GLY A 17 3.79 -37.47 -6.29
N ALA A 18 4.71 -37.01 -5.44
CA ALA A 18 4.41 -36.12 -4.32
C ALA A 18 3.99 -34.72 -4.78
N ALA A 19 4.64 -34.18 -5.81
CA ALA A 19 4.29 -32.89 -6.41
C ALA A 19 2.91 -32.94 -7.11
N ALA A 20 2.63 -34.02 -7.84
CA ALA A 20 1.33 -34.24 -8.48
C ALA A 20 0.20 -34.44 -7.44
N TRP A 21 0.50 -35.05 -6.30
CA TRP A 21 -0.46 -35.23 -5.20
C TRP A 21 -0.73 -33.91 -4.46
N MET A 22 0.28 -33.06 -4.22
CA MET A 22 0.08 -31.70 -3.68
C MET A 22 -0.68 -30.77 -4.64
N LEU A 23 -0.41 -30.84 -5.95
CA LEU A 23 -1.19 -30.09 -6.94
C LEU A 23 -2.64 -30.59 -7.06
N ARG A 24 -2.88 -31.91 -6.94
CA ARG A 24 -4.25 -32.47 -6.96
C ARG A 24 -5.03 -32.17 -5.68
N ARG A 25 -4.38 -32.11 -4.52
CA ARG A 25 -5.05 -31.70 -3.26
C ARG A 25 -5.47 -30.23 -3.32
N ARG A 26 -4.62 -29.35 -3.89
CA ARG A 26 -4.99 -27.95 -4.16
C ARG A 26 -6.15 -27.80 -5.16
N ARG A 27 -6.25 -28.66 -6.19
CA ARG A 27 -7.34 -28.60 -7.18
C ARG A 27 -8.68 -29.19 -6.69
N ARG A 28 -8.69 -30.11 -5.72
CA ARG A 28 -9.94 -30.69 -5.21
C ARG A 28 -10.73 -29.75 -4.29
N ASP A 29 -10.06 -28.80 -3.64
CA ASP A 29 -10.74 -27.74 -2.88
C ASP A 29 -11.26 -26.60 -3.77
N SER A 30 -10.96 -26.61 -5.08
CA SER A 30 -11.40 -25.59 -6.05
C SER A 30 -12.63 -25.98 -6.87
N LEU A 31 -13.28 -27.11 -6.55
CA LEU A 31 -14.47 -27.60 -7.26
C LEU A 31 -15.63 -27.87 -6.29
N THR A 32 -15.93 -26.90 -5.46
CA THR A 32 -17.31 -26.68 -4.99
C THR A 32 -17.70 -25.26 -5.37
N GLY A 33 -18.59 -25.19 -6.36
CA GLY A 33 -19.11 -23.94 -6.87
C GLY A 33 -19.76 -23.12 -5.77
N GLN A 34 -19.20 -21.93 -5.55
CA GLN A 34 -19.97 -20.82 -5.04
C GLN A 34 -19.52 -19.59 -5.80
N VAL A 35 -20.30 -19.23 -6.81
CA VAL A 35 -20.42 -17.84 -7.28
C VAL A 35 -20.90 -17.05 -6.07
N ARG A 36 -19.97 -16.66 -5.21
CA ARG A 36 -20.20 -15.75 -4.10
C ARG A 36 -19.67 -14.43 -4.57
N THR A 37 -20.59 -13.54 -4.90
CA THR A 37 -20.37 -12.09 -4.85
C THR A 37 -19.79 -11.77 -3.48
N ALA A 38 -18.45 -11.73 -3.38
CA ALA A 38 -17.76 -11.29 -2.19
C ALA A 38 -18.06 -9.81 -2.04
N ARG A 39 -19.05 -9.52 -1.19
CA ARG A 39 -19.62 -8.19 -0.95
C ARG A 39 -18.51 -7.23 -0.50
N PRO A 40 -18.65 -5.91 -0.76
CA PRO A 40 -17.72 -4.84 -0.35
C PRO A 40 -17.15 -4.93 1.07
N SER A 41 -17.84 -5.63 2.00
CA SER A 41 -17.37 -5.91 3.35
C SER A 41 -16.14 -6.82 3.46
N ALA A 42 -15.95 -7.79 2.55
CA ALA A 42 -14.80 -8.69 2.60
C ALA A 42 -13.50 -7.96 2.22
N HIS A 43 -13.55 -7.15 1.15
CA HIS A 43 -12.44 -6.30 0.74
C HIS A 43 -12.02 -5.34 1.86
N ARG A 44 -12.99 -4.71 2.51
CA ARG A 44 -12.72 -3.83 3.64
C ARG A 44 -12.04 -4.55 4.80
N LYS A 45 -12.49 -5.75 5.16
CA LYS A 45 -11.87 -6.56 6.24
C LYS A 45 -10.42 -6.94 5.93
N GLU A 46 -10.10 -7.26 4.67
CA GLU A 46 -8.72 -7.51 4.24
C GLU A 46 -7.84 -6.26 4.47
N LEU A 47 -8.33 -5.08 4.06
CA LEU A 47 -7.60 -3.82 4.25
C LEU A 47 -7.48 -3.41 5.73
N GLU A 48 -8.49 -3.67 6.55
CA GLU A 48 -8.43 -3.45 8.01
C GLU A 48 -7.35 -4.32 8.65
N THR A 49 -7.22 -5.56 8.18
CA THR A 49 -6.15 -6.47 8.61
C THR A 49 -4.77 -5.94 8.21
N VAL A 50 -4.64 -5.42 6.98
CA VAL A 50 -3.40 -4.78 6.50
C VAL A 50 -3.05 -3.56 7.35
N ALA A 51 -4.02 -2.66 7.59
CA ALA A 51 -3.82 -1.46 8.40
C ALA A 51 -3.38 -1.81 9.84
N LEU A 52 -4.00 -2.83 10.44
CA LEU A 52 -3.61 -3.33 11.76
C LEU A 52 -2.18 -3.87 11.77
N GLY A 53 -1.77 -4.61 10.73
CA GLY A 53 -0.42 -5.11 10.58
C GLY A 53 0.62 -3.99 10.46
N LEU A 54 0.38 -3.00 9.61
CA LEU A 54 1.26 -1.84 9.41
C LEU A 54 1.36 -0.98 10.68
N ARG A 55 0.26 -0.85 11.44
CA ARG A 55 0.26 -0.24 12.76
C ARG A 55 1.16 -0.99 13.74
N ALA A 56 1.04 -2.32 13.81
CA ALA A 56 1.86 -3.15 14.69
C ALA A 56 3.37 -3.02 14.37
N VAL A 57 3.74 -2.87 13.10
CA VAL A 57 5.13 -2.54 12.72
C VAL A 57 5.55 -1.18 13.28
N ALA A 58 4.74 -0.14 13.05
CA ALA A 58 5.07 1.21 13.47
C ALA A 58 5.21 1.31 15.00
N GLU A 59 4.28 0.71 15.74
CA GLU A 59 4.31 0.64 17.20
C GLU A 59 5.52 -0.14 17.71
N GLY A 60 5.80 -1.31 17.14
CA GLY A 60 6.93 -2.14 17.54
C GLY A 60 8.28 -1.48 17.27
N ARG A 61 8.40 -0.74 16.16
CA ARG A 61 9.59 0.07 15.84
C ARG A 61 9.73 1.27 16.75
N ALA A 62 8.62 1.94 17.05
CA ALA A 62 8.61 3.03 18.02
C ALA A 62 9.07 2.55 19.41
N HIS A 63 8.57 1.41 19.87
CA HIS A 63 8.89 0.84 21.17
C HIS A 63 10.36 0.40 21.28
N SER A 64 10.94 -0.11 20.20
CA SER A 64 12.36 -0.52 20.13
C SER A 64 13.33 0.61 19.76
N ALA A 65 12.83 1.86 19.63
CA ALA A 65 13.60 3.02 19.20
C ALA A 65 14.38 2.79 17.88
N ARG A 66 13.81 2.00 16.97
CA ARG A 66 14.37 1.71 15.65
C ARG A 66 13.67 2.52 14.56
N PRO A 67 14.37 2.83 13.45
CA PRO A 67 13.73 3.45 12.29
C PRO A 67 12.64 2.55 11.71
N LEU A 68 11.64 3.18 11.08
CA LEU A 68 10.63 2.45 10.31
C LEU A 68 11.29 1.77 9.11
N PRO A 69 10.97 0.51 8.82
CA PRO A 69 11.45 -0.14 7.61
C PRO A 69 10.79 0.47 6.36
N GLU A 70 11.53 0.50 5.27
CA GLU A 70 10.98 0.80 3.94
C GLU A 70 10.24 -0.45 3.42
N VAL A 71 8.91 -0.44 3.57
CA VAL A 71 8.02 -1.54 3.15
C VAL A 71 7.72 -1.42 1.67
N HIS A 72 8.49 -2.12 0.85
CA HIS A 72 8.36 -2.15 -0.60
C HIS A 72 6.98 -2.66 -1.07
N ALA A 73 6.48 -3.72 -0.45
CA ALA A 73 5.17 -4.28 -0.77
C ALA A 73 4.52 -4.97 0.43
N VAL A 74 3.20 -5.09 0.39
CA VAL A 74 2.40 -5.85 1.35
C VAL A 74 1.61 -6.91 0.59
N ILE A 75 1.75 -8.17 0.98
CA ILE A 75 1.03 -9.30 0.39
C ILE A 75 0.10 -9.90 1.42
N HIS A 76 -1.19 -9.99 1.10
CA HIS A 76 -2.21 -10.59 1.95
C HIS A 76 -2.86 -11.79 1.26
N SER A 77 -2.58 -12.99 1.77
CA SER A 77 -3.11 -14.27 1.25
C SER A 77 -4.37 -14.76 1.96
N GLY A 78 -4.90 -13.98 2.91
CA GLY A 78 -6.00 -14.39 3.78
C GLY A 78 -5.58 -15.18 5.03
N GLN A 79 -4.48 -15.93 4.94
CA GLN A 79 -3.90 -16.66 6.08
C GLN A 79 -2.64 -16.00 6.64
N ARG A 80 -1.96 -15.19 5.82
CA ARG A 80 -0.70 -14.56 6.16
C ARG A 80 -0.65 -13.16 5.58
N LEU A 81 -0.11 -12.25 6.36
CA LEU A 81 0.30 -10.94 5.91
C LEU A 81 1.84 -10.95 5.82
N THR A 82 2.37 -10.62 4.65
CA THR A 82 3.81 -10.56 4.38
C THR A 82 4.18 -9.14 3.98
N LEU A 83 5.27 -8.61 4.54
CA LEU A 83 5.91 -7.37 4.12
C LEU A 83 7.18 -7.70 3.39
N LEU A 84 7.33 -7.18 2.18
CA LEU A 84 8.59 -7.15 1.46
C LEU A 84 9.28 -5.84 1.80
N LEU A 85 10.53 -5.90 2.26
CA LEU A 85 11.32 -4.74 2.64
C LEU A 85 12.32 -4.37 1.55
N ALA A 86 12.51 -3.08 1.32
CA ALA A 86 13.52 -2.60 0.37
C ALA A 86 14.96 -2.93 0.84
N GLY A 87 15.20 -2.81 2.15
CA GLY A 87 16.43 -3.19 2.83
C GLY A 87 16.23 -4.39 3.77
N ALA A 88 17.27 -5.22 3.91
CA ALA A 88 17.26 -6.33 4.86
C ALA A 88 17.27 -5.80 6.31
N ASP A 89 16.34 -6.27 7.13
CA ASP A 89 16.21 -5.92 8.55
C ASP A 89 15.73 -7.17 9.32
N THR A 90 16.65 -7.89 9.94
CA THR A 90 16.36 -9.14 10.65
C THR A 90 15.60 -9.00 11.98
N PRO A 91 15.78 -7.95 12.81
CA PRO A 91 15.02 -7.82 14.05
C PRO A 91 13.60 -7.28 13.82
N ALA A 92 12.73 -8.11 13.25
CA ALA A 92 11.30 -7.80 13.13
C ALA A 92 10.64 -7.57 14.51
N PRO A 93 9.78 -6.55 14.66
CA PRO A 93 9.05 -6.32 15.90
C PRO A 93 7.95 -7.37 16.08
N ALA A 94 7.79 -7.94 17.28
CA ALA A 94 6.66 -8.81 17.56
C ALA A 94 5.31 -8.13 17.24
N PRO A 95 4.32 -8.82 16.64
CA PRO A 95 4.26 -10.26 16.36
C PRO A 95 4.91 -10.70 15.03
N TRP A 96 5.58 -9.79 14.32
CA TRP A 96 6.21 -10.11 13.05
C TRP A 96 7.41 -11.02 13.23
N THR A 97 7.57 -11.94 12.28
CA THR A 97 8.73 -12.81 12.17
C THR A 97 9.47 -12.47 10.88
N ALA A 98 10.77 -12.20 10.98
CA ALA A 98 11.62 -12.05 9.81
C ALA A 98 11.99 -13.42 9.23
N ASP A 99 12.13 -13.48 7.91
CA ASP A 99 12.82 -14.56 7.26
C ASP A 99 14.34 -14.47 7.50
N ILE A 100 15.09 -15.45 6.97
CA ILE A 100 16.56 -15.50 7.13
C ILE A 100 17.24 -14.34 6.41
N SER A 101 16.69 -13.88 5.28
CA SER A 101 17.27 -12.76 4.54
C SER A 101 17.03 -11.40 5.20
N GLY A 102 16.06 -11.32 6.11
CA GLY A 102 15.58 -10.07 6.69
C GLY A 102 14.82 -9.19 5.70
N LYS A 103 14.59 -9.64 4.46
CA LYS A 103 13.85 -8.88 3.44
C LYS A 103 12.36 -9.19 3.46
N GLU A 104 11.95 -10.24 4.16
CA GLU A 104 10.55 -10.60 4.28
C GLU A 104 10.17 -10.70 5.74
N TRP A 105 9.15 -9.96 6.15
CA TRP A 105 8.50 -10.17 7.43
C TRP A 105 7.12 -10.74 7.22
N TRP A 106 6.68 -11.55 8.16
CA TRP A 106 5.34 -12.10 8.11
C TRP A 106 4.70 -12.23 9.48
N VAL A 107 3.37 -12.28 9.45
CA VAL A 107 2.51 -12.49 10.61
C VAL A 107 1.24 -13.20 10.16
N GLU A 108 0.65 -14.03 11.02
CA GLU A 108 -0.70 -14.54 10.79
C GLU A 108 -1.72 -13.51 11.31
N PRO A 109 -2.79 -13.20 10.56
CA PRO A 109 -3.79 -12.20 10.97
C PRO A 109 -4.37 -12.39 12.37
N LYS A 110 -4.46 -13.64 12.85
CA LYS A 110 -4.95 -13.97 14.20
C LYS A 110 -4.03 -13.46 15.32
N ASP A 111 -2.73 -13.28 15.04
CA ASP A 111 -1.74 -12.86 16.03
C ASP A 111 -1.74 -11.33 16.19
N LEU A 112 -2.28 -10.59 15.22
CA LEU A 112 -2.44 -9.14 15.26
C LEU A 112 -3.53 -8.67 16.24
N THR A 113 -4.51 -9.52 16.55
CA THR A 113 -5.66 -9.20 17.41
C THR A 113 -5.56 -9.75 18.83
N SER A 114 -4.40 -10.28 19.24
CA SER A 114 -4.23 -10.86 20.57
C SER A 114 -4.59 -9.85 21.68
N PRO A 115 -5.63 -10.11 22.50
CA PRO A 115 -6.29 -9.14 23.38
C PRO A 115 -5.52 -8.77 24.66
N GLY A 116 -4.18 -8.74 24.61
CA GLY A 116 -3.33 -8.49 25.78
C GLY A 116 -2.22 -7.46 25.60
N LYS A 117 -2.12 -6.77 24.46
CA LYS A 117 -1.02 -5.82 24.18
C LYS A 117 -1.42 -4.42 23.74
N THR A 118 -2.70 -4.16 23.42
CA THR A 118 -3.19 -2.80 23.27
C THR A 118 -3.48 -2.25 24.67
N SER A 119 -2.68 -1.28 25.14
CA SER A 119 -2.96 -0.60 26.40
C SER A 119 -4.40 -0.06 26.38
N PRO A 120 -5.22 -0.34 27.40
CA PRO A 120 -6.51 0.30 27.55
C PRO A 120 -6.27 1.71 28.07
N GLY A 121 -6.03 2.65 27.15
CA GLY A 121 -5.80 4.05 27.46
C GLY A 121 -6.36 4.92 26.34
N ASN A 122 -7.52 5.51 26.61
CA ASN A 122 -8.34 6.39 25.76
C ASN A 122 -9.18 5.70 24.69
N GLY A 123 -10.49 5.66 24.92
CA GLY A 123 -11.44 5.62 23.82
C GLY A 123 -11.26 6.88 22.96
N GLY A 124 -11.08 6.69 21.66
CA GLY A 124 -11.04 7.79 20.69
C GLY A 124 -9.88 7.69 19.71
N ALA A 125 -10.24 7.55 18.42
CA ALA A 125 -9.38 7.47 17.24
C ALA A 125 -8.59 6.16 17.06
N GLU A 126 -8.96 5.42 16.02
CA GLU A 126 -8.15 4.38 15.42
C GLU A 126 -6.76 4.95 15.09
N THR A 127 -5.71 4.51 15.81
CA THR A 127 -4.36 5.06 15.67
C THR A 127 -3.87 4.89 14.23
N ALA A 128 -3.60 5.98 13.53
CA ALA A 128 -3.13 5.90 12.17
C ALA A 128 -1.68 5.36 12.08
N HIS A 129 -1.26 4.90 10.89
CA HIS A 129 0.09 4.39 10.65
C HIS A 129 0.82 5.20 9.56
N PRO A 130 2.16 5.24 9.55
CA PRO A 130 2.93 6.10 8.65
C PRO A 130 2.89 5.68 7.18
N TYR A 131 2.55 4.42 6.86
CA TYR A 131 2.48 3.87 5.49
C TYR A 131 1.18 4.26 4.75
N SER A 132 0.78 5.52 4.81
CA SER A 132 -0.55 5.95 4.38
C SER A 132 -0.74 5.99 2.86
N LEU A 133 0.33 5.89 2.07
CA LEU A 133 0.24 5.76 0.61
C LEU A 133 0.34 4.30 0.13
N ALA A 134 0.19 3.32 1.03
CA ALA A 134 0.02 1.93 0.66
C ALA A 134 -1.36 1.68 0.02
N VAL A 135 -1.35 1.19 -1.22
CA VAL A 135 -2.55 0.94 -2.02
C VAL A 135 -2.50 -0.41 -2.72
N THR A 136 -3.66 -1.04 -2.88
CA THR A 136 -3.80 -2.26 -3.69
C THR A 136 -3.49 -1.96 -5.15
N LEU A 137 -2.46 -2.63 -5.68
CA LEU A 137 -2.20 -2.67 -7.12
C LEU A 137 -3.06 -3.73 -7.82
N GLY A 138 -3.32 -4.85 -7.13
CA GLY A 138 -4.19 -5.90 -7.65
C GLY A 138 -4.06 -7.20 -6.88
N ARG A 139 -4.27 -8.31 -7.59
CA ARG A 139 -4.02 -9.67 -7.09
C ARG A 139 -2.98 -10.40 -7.93
N HIS A 140 -2.21 -11.25 -7.28
CA HIS A 140 -1.35 -12.25 -7.92
C HIS A 140 -1.59 -13.60 -7.29
N ARG A 141 -1.93 -14.60 -8.10
CA ARG A 141 -2.27 -15.97 -7.67
C ARG A 141 -3.33 -16.02 -6.57
N GLY A 142 -4.23 -15.04 -6.56
CA GLY A 142 -5.29 -14.88 -5.56
C GLY A 142 -4.90 -14.00 -4.36
N ASP A 143 -3.62 -13.74 -4.12
CA ASP A 143 -3.15 -12.91 -3.01
C ASP A 143 -3.27 -11.43 -3.37
N ARG A 144 -3.71 -10.61 -2.41
CA ARG A 144 -3.76 -9.15 -2.59
C ARG A 144 -2.37 -8.56 -2.47
N VAL A 145 -1.99 -7.69 -3.40
CA VAL A 145 -0.69 -7.01 -3.42
C VAL A 145 -0.92 -5.51 -3.28
N LEU A 146 -0.32 -4.91 -2.25
CA LEU A 146 -0.27 -3.48 -2.04
C LEU A 146 1.16 -2.95 -2.13
N VAL A 147 1.30 -1.69 -2.50
CA VAL A 147 2.59 -0.99 -2.61
C VAL A 147 2.46 0.39 -1.97
N ASP A 148 3.45 0.77 -1.15
CA ASP A 148 3.55 2.14 -0.65
C ASP A 148 4.14 3.04 -1.73
N LEU A 149 3.30 3.87 -2.36
CA LEU A 149 3.69 4.73 -3.46
C LEU A 149 4.75 5.77 -3.05
N SER A 150 4.87 6.08 -1.76
CA SER A 150 5.88 7.04 -1.28
C SER A 150 7.32 6.52 -1.39
N LEU A 151 7.52 5.21 -1.56
CA LEU A 151 8.86 4.64 -1.80
C LEU A 151 9.31 4.80 -3.26
N LEU A 152 8.38 5.13 -4.15
CA LEU A 152 8.63 5.29 -5.56
C LEU A 152 9.01 6.74 -5.83
N SER A 153 10.28 7.05 -5.58
CA SER A 153 10.81 8.39 -5.84
C SER A 153 10.65 8.74 -7.32
N GLY A 154 10.13 9.94 -7.60
CA GLY A 154 9.92 10.44 -8.95
C GLY A 154 8.50 10.21 -9.49
N ALA A 155 8.36 10.25 -10.81
CA ALA A 155 7.06 10.13 -11.47
C ALA A 155 6.67 8.67 -11.71
N ILE A 156 5.45 8.31 -11.32
CA ILE A 156 4.85 7.00 -11.56
C ILE A 156 3.88 7.13 -12.73
N ALA A 157 4.28 6.69 -13.91
CA ALA A 157 3.41 6.64 -15.08
C ALA A 157 2.46 5.44 -14.97
N LEU A 158 1.17 5.69 -15.14
CA LEU A 158 0.16 4.66 -15.31
C LEU A 158 -0.25 4.61 -16.79
N THR A 159 0.07 3.52 -17.47
CA THR A 159 -0.07 3.35 -18.91
C THR A 159 -0.97 2.16 -19.24
N GLY A 160 -1.55 2.15 -20.45
CA GLY A 160 -2.54 1.16 -20.86
C GLY A 160 -3.63 1.79 -21.72
N GLU A 161 -4.76 1.11 -21.85
CA GLU A 161 -5.97 1.69 -22.45
C GLU A 161 -6.56 2.77 -21.54
N ASP A 162 -7.09 3.86 -22.12
CA ASP A 162 -7.46 5.06 -21.37
C ASP A 162 -8.52 4.81 -20.29
N ASN A 163 -9.49 3.92 -20.54
CA ASN A 163 -10.52 3.59 -19.56
C ASN A 163 -9.96 2.72 -18.44
N ASP A 164 -9.09 1.76 -18.76
CA ASP A 164 -8.41 0.92 -17.77
C ASP A 164 -7.49 1.75 -16.84
N VAL A 165 -6.70 2.67 -17.42
CA VAL A 165 -5.83 3.60 -16.67
C VAL A 165 -6.67 4.47 -15.74
N ARG A 166 -7.77 5.05 -16.25
CA ARG A 166 -8.64 5.91 -15.45
C ARG A 166 -9.35 5.14 -14.34
N SER A 167 -9.84 3.96 -14.65
CA SER A 167 -10.53 3.09 -13.68
C SER A 167 -9.57 2.66 -12.57
N LEU A 168 -8.33 2.31 -12.91
CA LEU A 168 -7.30 1.98 -11.93
C LEU A 168 -6.95 3.20 -11.06
N ALA A 169 -6.71 4.36 -11.66
CA ALA A 169 -6.48 5.59 -10.90
C ALA A 169 -7.63 5.90 -9.92
N GLN A 170 -8.88 5.78 -10.38
CA GLN A 170 -10.06 5.94 -9.53
C GLN A 170 -10.09 4.92 -8.38
N ALA A 171 -9.76 3.66 -8.63
CA ALA A 171 -9.70 2.62 -7.61
C ALA A 171 -8.64 2.93 -6.53
N LEU A 172 -7.43 3.35 -6.95
CA LEU A 172 -6.35 3.75 -6.03
C LEU A 172 -6.75 4.96 -5.18
N VAL A 173 -7.29 6.01 -5.81
CA VAL A 173 -7.75 7.23 -5.11
C VAL A 173 -8.88 6.89 -4.13
N THR A 174 -9.82 6.04 -4.55
CA THR A 174 -10.93 5.61 -3.69
C THR A 174 -10.43 4.83 -2.47
N GLU A 175 -9.49 3.91 -2.67
CA GLU A 175 -8.91 3.13 -1.57
C GLU A 175 -8.15 4.02 -0.58
N LEU A 176 -7.37 4.98 -1.06
CA LEU A 176 -6.66 5.94 -0.20
C LEU A 176 -7.62 6.79 0.62
N ILE A 177 -8.66 7.31 -0.02
CA ILE A 177 -9.55 8.29 0.60
C ILE A 177 -10.58 7.63 1.52
N ALA A 178 -11.04 6.42 1.22
CA ALA A 178 -12.11 5.74 1.97
C ALA A 178 -11.63 4.51 2.78
N GLY A 179 -10.43 3.99 2.49
CA GLY A 179 -9.89 2.79 3.11
C GLY A 179 -9.19 3.06 4.45
N PRO A 180 -9.00 1.99 5.27
CA PRO A 180 -8.34 2.10 6.58
C PRO A 180 -6.83 2.36 6.47
N VAL A 181 -6.19 1.87 5.41
CA VAL A 181 -4.74 2.02 5.18
C VAL A 181 -4.38 3.47 4.85
N GLY A 182 -5.17 4.12 3.99
CA GLY A 182 -4.96 5.50 3.55
C GLY A 182 -5.43 6.58 4.53
N SER A 183 -5.64 6.26 5.81
CA SER A 183 -6.29 7.15 6.78
C SER A 183 -5.62 8.54 6.96
N LEU A 184 -4.31 8.66 6.71
CA LEU A 184 -3.56 9.93 6.71
C LEU A 184 -3.24 10.48 5.32
N ALA A 185 -3.63 9.79 4.24
CA ALA A 185 -3.32 10.24 2.89
C ALA A 185 -4.23 11.40 2.47
N THR A 186 -3.62 12.39 1.84
CA THR A 186 -4.35 13.40 1.07
C THR A 186 -4.10 13.16 -0.42
N VAL A 187 -5.14 13.26 -1.24
CA VAL A 187 -5.02 13.16 -2.70
C VAL A 187 -5.30 14.55 -3.28
N VAL A 188 -4.42 15.02 -4.16
CA VAL A 188 -4.57 16.27 -4.90
C VAL A 188 -4.66 15.95 -6.39
N LEU A 189 -5.83 16.16 -6.97
CA LEU A 189 -6.07 16.01 -8.40
C LEU A 189 -5.81 17.34 -9.10
N VAL A 190 -5.00 17.33 -10.15
CA VAL A 190 -4.55 18.58 -10.80
C VAL A 190 -5.07 18.70 -12.23
N GLY A 191 -5.62 19.87 -12.54
CA GLY A 191 -6.09 20.24 -13.87
C GLY A 191 -7.12 19.25 -14.40
N SER A 192 -6.85 18.67 -15.56
CA SER A 192 -7.74 17.69 -16.21
C SER A 192 -7.91 16.37 -15.44
N ALA A 193 -7.03 16.06 -14.49
CA ALA A 193 -7.20 14.88 -13.63
C ALA A 193 -8.32 15.06 -12.59
N ALA A 194 -8.74 16.29 -12.30
CA ALA A 194 -9.85 16.60 -11.40
C ALA A 194 -11.24 16.37 -12.05
N THR A 195 -11.28 15.79 -13.25
CA THR A 195 -12.55 15.52 -13.96
C THR A 195 -13.44 14.52 -13.20
N PRO A 196 -14.78 14.57 -13.41
CA PRO A 196 -15.74 13.71 -12.71
C PRO A 196 -15.45 12.22 -12.85
N SER A 197 -14.84 11.81 -13.96
CA SER A 197 -14.54 10.40 -14.24
C SER A 197 -13.46 9.79 -13.35
N VAL A 198 -12.68 10.60 -12.62
CA VAL A 198 -11.74 10.14 -11.56
C VAL A 198 -12.34 10.34 -10.16
N THR A 199 -13.35 11.21 -10.03
CA THR A 199 -13.89 11.69 -8.75
C THR A 199 -15.33 11.31 -8.47
N ASP A 200 -16.00 10.54 -9.34
CA ASP A 200 -17.46 10.45 -9.36
C ASP A 200 -18.02 10.03 -8.00
N GLY A 201 -18.65 10.99 -7.30
CA GLY A 201 -19.17 10.85 -5.94
C GLY A 201 -18.17 10.93 -4.77
N LEU A 202 -16.86 11.00 -4.98
CA LEU A 202 -15.83 11.09 -3.91
C LEU A 202 -15.51 12.51 -3.45
N GLY A 203 -15.46 13.49 -4.37
CA GLY A 203 -15.02 14.86 -4.07
C GLY A 203 -15.88 15.57 -3.02
N ALA A 204 -17.19 15.32 -3.01
CA ALA A 204 -18.11 15.89 -2.02
C ALA A 204 -18.07 15.17 -0.66
N ARG A 205 -17.36 14.04 -0.55
CA ARG A 205 -17.45 13.11 0.59
C ARG A 205 -16.20 13.06 1.47
N SER A 206 -15.10 13.73 1.09
CA SER A 206 -13.88 13.71 1.90
C SER A 206 -13.04 14.98 1.78
N ALA A 207 -12.73 15.59 2.93
CA ALA A 207 -11.80 16.72 3.02
C ALA A 207 -10.34 16.36 2.64
N ARG A 208 -10.03 15.06 2.49
CA ARG A 208 -8.73 14.55 2.07
C ARG A 208 -8.57 14.49 0.55
N LEU A 209 -9.64 14.65 -0.22
CA LEU A 209 -9.59 14.76 -1.67
C LEU A 209 -9.67 16.23 -2.07
N ARG A 210 -8.63 16.75 -2.70
CA ARG A 210 -8.51 18.13 -3.13
C ARG A 210 -8.38 18.20 -4.64
N ALA A 211 -8.90 19.28 -5.22
CA ALA A 211 -8.66 19.65 -6.60
C ALA A 211 -7.80 20.91 -6.63
N ALA A 212 -6.90 20.99 -7.60
CA ALA A 212 -6.13 22.18 -7.92
C ALA A 212 -6.14 22.38 -9.43
N ALA A 213 -6.19 23.61 -9.91
CA ALA A 213 -6.13 23.89 -11.35
C ALA A 213 -4.72 23.75 -11.91
N THR A 214 -3.70 24.02 -11.09
CA THR A 214 -2.29 24.10 -11.51
C THR A 214 -1.34 23.44 -10.52
N ARG A 215 -0.11 23.17 -10.96
CA ARG A 215 1.01 22.69 -10.13
C ARG A 215 1.25 23.56 -8.91
N ASP A 216 1.32 24.88 -9.09
CA ASP A 216 1.67 25.78 -8.00
C ASP A 216 0.56 25.79 -6.93
N GLU A 217 -0.70 25.76 -7.34
CA GLU A 217 -1.85 25.61 -6.43
C GLU A 217 -1.83 24.24 -5.71
N ALA A 218 -1.51 23.17 -6.43
CA ALA A 218 -1.41 21.83 -5.88
C ALA A 218 -0.31 21.73 -4.80
N LEU A 219 0.87 22.30 -5.06
CA LEU A 219 1.97 22.32 -4.12
C LEU A 219 1.67 23.21 -2.90
N ALA A 220 0.94 24.32 -3.12
CA ALA A 220 0.47 25.21 -2.07
C ALA A 220 -0.66 24.61 -1.21
N CYS A 221 -1.37 23.58 -1.68
CA CYS A 221 -2.31 22.79 -0.88
C CYS A 221 -1.58 22.01 0.22
N ARG A 222 -1.17 22.73 1.26
CA ARG A 222 -0.70 22.15 2.52
C ARG A 222 -1.90 21.96 3.45
N GLU A 223 -1.76 21.01 4.36
CA GLU A 223 -2.71 20.83 5.44
C GLU A 223 -2.68 22.11 6.30
N SER A 224 -3.78 22.86 6.30
CA SER A 224 -4.05 23.82 7.36
C SER A 224 -4.29 22.99 8.61
N LEU A 225 -3.21 22.68 9.35
CA LEU A 225 -3.39 22.15 10.69
C LEU A 225 -4.31 23.11 11.43
N PRO A 226 -5.32 22.62 12.17
CA PRO A 226 -6.03 23.47 13.11
C PRO A 226 -4.98 24.00 14.08
N THR A 227 -4.56 25.24 13.84
CA THR A 227 -3.73 25.97 14.78
C THR A 227 -4.67 26.26 15.93
N GLY A 228 -4.66 25.37 16.93
CA GLY A 228 -5.38 25.57 18.17
C GLY A 228 -4.96 26.94 18.71
N SER A 229 -5.88 27.89 18.59
CA SER A 229 -5.75 29.23 19.11
C SER A 229 -5.62 29.18 20.63
N ASP A 230 -4.66 29.96 21.12
CA ASP A 230 -4.58 30.54 22.47
C ASP A 230 -5.03 29.69 23.66
N ARG A 231 -4.07 29.02 24.30
CA ARG A 231 -4.04 28.96 25.77
C ARG A 231 -2.72 29.47 26.31
N ARG A 232 -2.67 30.78 26.48
CA ARG A 232 -1.79 31.45 27.43
C ARG A 232 -2.17 31.00 28.84
N SER A 233 -1.33 30.18 29.47
CA SER A 233 -1.14 30.18 30.93
C SER A 233 0.19 29.54 31.31
N PRO A 234 0.97 30.14 32.23
CA PRO A 234 2.33 29.73 32.57
C PRO A 234 2.39 28.75 33.76
N ALA A 235 3.55 28.10 33.89
CA ALA A 235 4.11 27.35 35.05
C ALA A 235 4.13 25.80 34.94
N PRO A 236 5.02 25.11 35.69
CA PRO A 236 6.43 24.93 35.35
C PRO A 236 6.79 23.47 35.04
N GLN A 237 7.98 23.31 34.49
CA GLN A 237 8.53 22.12 33.86
C GLN A 237 8.70 20.92 34.81
N THR A 238 8.10 19.78 34.44
CA THR A 238 8.63 18.46 34.77
C THR A 238 8.94 17.73 33.46
N SER A 239 10.23 17.42 33.30
CA SER A 239 10.86 16.85 32.11
C SER A 239 10.27 15.48 31.72
N GLN A 240 9.41 15.47 30.70
CA GLN A 240 9.13 14.31 29.84
C GLN A 240 8.89 14.80 28.41
N PRO A 241 9.92 14.99 27.55
CA PRO A 241 9.71 15.45 26.18
C PRO A 241 9.75 14.36 25.09
N ASP A 242 10.14 13.10 25.36
CA ASP A 242 10.45 12.18 24.26
C ASP A 242 9.28 11.31 23.76
N SER A 243 8.28 11.00 24.59
CA SER A 243 7.16 10.13 24.17
C SER A 243 6.10 10.90 23.38
N VAL A 244 5.78 12.13 23.78
CA VAL A 244 4.73 12.95 23.15
C VAL A 244 5.21 13.52 21.80
N ALA A 245 6.49 13.89 21.69
CA ALA A 245 7.09 14.35 20.44
C ALA A 245 7.18 13.25 19.37
N ARG A 246 7.35 11.98 19.76
CA ARG A 246 7.42 10.85 18.82
C ARG A 246 6.05 10.39 18.31
N VAL A 247 5.00 10.48 19.13
CA VAL A 247 3.61 10.26 18.66
C VAL A 247 3.17 11.42 17.75
N ALA A 248 3.67 12.64 18.00
CA ALA A 248 3.47 13.78 17.10
C ALA A 248 4.24 13.68 15.77
N ALA A 249 5.20 12.77 15.62
CA ALA A 249 6.04 12.67 14.41
C ALA A 249 5.29 12.09 13.19
N TRP A 250 4.17 11.39 13.40
CA TRP A 250 3.36 10.81 12.30
C TRP A 250 2.22 11.73 11.84
N THR A 251 2.26 13.01 12.23
CA THR A 251 1.23 14.01 11.89
C THR A 251 1.31 14.55 10.47
N HIS A 252 2.32 14.17 9.69
CA HIS A 252 2.43 14.65 8.30
C HIS A 252 1.59 13.76 7.38
N ALA A 253 0.46 14.31 6.93
CA ALA A 253 -0.32 13.70 5.85
C ALA A 253 0.56 13.54 4.61
N ARG A 254 0.77 12.30 4.16
CA ARG A 254 1.45 12.02 2.89
C ARG A 254 0.51 12.36 1.74
N ARG A 255 1.04 12.98 0.68
CA ARG A 255 0.20 13.43 -0.44
C ARG A 255 0.46 12.61 -1.69
N LEU A 256 -0.63 12.23 -2.35
CA LEU A 256 -0.60 11.73 -3.72
C LEU A 256 -1.06 12.85 -4.65
N PHE A 257 -0.19 13.29 -5.55
CA PHE A 257 -0.55 14.14 -6.67
C PHE A 257 -0.95 13.27 -7.85
N VAL A 258 -2.11 13.55 -8.44
CA VAL A 258 -2.57 12.88 -9.66
C VAL A 258 -2.69 13.89 -10.78
N VAL A 259 -1.96 13.66 -11.86
CA VAL A 259 -1.89 14.57 -13.02
C VAL A 259 -2.05 13.78 -14.30
N THR A 260 -2.50 14.40 -15.39
CA THR A 260 -2.45 13.77 -16.72
C THR A 260 -1.07 13.93 -17.33
N ALA A 261 -0.70 13.08 -18.29
CA ALA A 261 0.56 13.20 -19.02
C ALA A 261 0.72 14.55 -19.75
N ALA A 262 -0.39 15.16 -20.21
CA ALA A 262 -0.38 16.50 -20.77
C ALA A 262 0.00 17.54 -19.69
N GLN A 263 -0.71 17.55 -18.56
CA GLN A 263 -0.42 18.43 -17.43
C GLN A 263 1.02 18.28 -16.92
N PHE A 264 1.52 17.05 -16.84
CA PHE A 264 2.88 16.75 -16.42
C PHE A 264 3.92 17.50 -17.27
N ARG A 265 3.73 17.52 -18.59
CA ARG A 265 4.61 18.20 -19.55
C ARG A 265 4.41 19.70 -19.52
N ASP A 266 3.17 20.15 -19.61
CA ASP A 266 2.82 21.56 -19.78
C ASP A 266 3.23 22.41 -18.56
N GLU A 267 3.16 21.83 -17.36
CA GLU A 267 3.55 22.52 -16.11
C GLU A 267 4.91 22.06 -15.56
N ASN A 268 5.68 21.31 -16.34
CA ASN A 268 7.01 20.83 -15.97
C ASN A 268 7.06 20.20 -14.56
N TRP A 269 6.23 19.18 -14.34
CA TRP A 269 6.12 18.49 -13.06
C TRP A 269 7.39 17.71 -12.67
N ARG A 270 8.29 17.47 -13.62
CA ARG A 270 9.60 16.84 -13.36
C ARG A 270 10.43 17.60 -12.33
N ASP A 271 10.36 18.93 -12.37
CA ASP A 271 11.14 19.80 -11.50
C ASP A 271 10.35 20.22 -10.24
N ALA A 272 9.19 19.59 -9.99
CA ALA A 272 8.38 19.89 -8.82
C ALA A 272 9.11 19.50 -7.53
N ALA A 273 9.20 20.43 -6.59
CA ALA A 273 9.78 20.21 -5.27
C ALA A 273 8.81 19.43 -4.36
N LEU A 274 8.65 18.13 -4.63
CA LEU A 274 7.88 17.22 -3.80
C LEU A 274 8.62 16.94 -2.49
N SER A 275 7.88 16.74 -1.40
CA SER A 275 8.51 16.23 -0.18
C SER A 275 8.92 14.77 -0.38
N GLY A 276 9.93 14.30 0.36
CA GLY A 276 10.40 12.90 0.26
C GLY A 276 9.35 11.85 0.66
N THR A 277 8.16 12.26 1.09
CA THR A 277 7.03 11.39 1.44
C THR A 277 5.83 11.57 0.51
N ASP A 278 5.87 12.51 -0.43
CA ASP A 278 4.84 12.70 -1.44
C ASP A 278 5.07 11.74 -2.61
N ALA A 279 4.00 11.39 -3.32
CA ALA A 279 4.05 10.60 -4.55
C ALA A 279 3.38 11.34 -5.71
N LEU A 280 3.88 11.13 -6.93
CA LEU A 280 3.34 11.70 -8.16
C LEU A 280 2.89 10.60 -9.12
N LEU A 281 1.57 10.47 -9.30
CA LEU A 281 0.95 9.56 -10.25
C LEU A 281 0.56 10.32 -11.53
N VAL A 282 1.05 9.85 -12.66
CA VAL A 282 0.83 10.44 -13.98
C VAL A 282 -0.04 9.51 -14.82
N LEU A 283 -1.20 9.99 -15.23
CA LEU A 283 -2.14 9.25 -16.06
C LEU A 283 -1.74 9.37 -17.54
N GLY A 284 -1.28 8.27 -18.11
CA GLY A 284 -0.80 8.18 -19.49
C GLY A 284 0.72 8.16 -19.59
N TYR A 285 1.20 7.97 -20.83
CA TYR A 285 2.61 7.80 -21.12
C TYR A 285 3.40 9.11 -21.00
N ILE A 286 4.55 9.04 -20.32
CA ILE A 286 5.61 10.04 -20.30
C ILE A 286 6.94 9.34 -20.56
N GLY A 287 7.81 9.96 -21.38
CA GLY A 287 9.04 9.31 -21.86
C GLY A 287 10.07 9.03 -20.77
N ASP A 288 10.16 9.89 -19.76
CA ASP A 288 11.15 9.76 -18.67
C ASP A 288 10.44 9.51 -17.32
N ALA A 289 9.51 8.55 -17.28
CA ALA A 289 8.97 8.07 -16.02
C ALA A 289 10.03 7.29 -15.24
N ASP A 290 10.17 7.55 -13.94
CA ASP A 290 11.01 6.76 -13.05
C ASP A 290 10.42 5.35 -12.84
N TRP A 291 9.09 5.30 -12.81
CA TRP A 291 8.29 4.09 -12.63
C TRP A 291 7.20 4.03 -13.69
N ASN A 292 6.99 2.85 -14.27
CA ASN A 292 5.91 2.62 -15.21
C ASN A 292 5.09 1.41 -14.77
N PHE A 293 3.82 1.64 -14.50
CA PHE A 293 2.81 0.62 -14.28
C PHE A 293 1.96 0.51 -15.55
N GLN A 294 2.07 -0.61 -16.24
CA GLN A 294 1.38 -0.85 -17.50
C GLN A 294 0.23 -1.82 -17.29
N VAL A 295 -1.00 -1.35 -17.51
CA VAL A 295 -2.20 -2.17 -17.54
C VAL A 295 -2.32 -2.83 -18.90
N ASN A 296 -2.45 -4.16 -18.89
CA ASN A 296 -2.62 -4.96 -20.09
C ASN A 296 -4.10 -5.22 -20.35
N ALA A 297 -4.46 -5.46 -21.62
CA ALA A 297 -5.85 -5.70 -22.02
C ALA A 297 -6.51 -6.91 -21.32
N ASP A 298 -5.71 -7.91 -20.96
CA ASP A 298 -6.17 -9.10 -20.22
C ASP A 298 -6.50 -8.81 -18.74
N GLY A 299 -6.19 -7.60 -18.24
CA GLY A 299 -6.40 -7.18 -16.86
C GLY A 299 -5.23 -7.47 -15.95
N SER A 300 -4.14 -8.04 -16.47
CA SER A 300 -2.86 -8.07 -15.75
C SER A 300 -2.23 -6.67 -15.72
N MET A 301 -1.25 -6.49 -14.86
CA MET A 301 -0.45 -5.27 -14.81
C MET A 301 1.03 -5.61 -14.67
N ASP A 302 1.86 -5.02 -15.53
CA ASP A 302 3.30 -5.02 -15.39
C ASP A 302 3.70 -3.82 -14.50
N THR A 303 4.42 -4.10 -13.41
CA THR A 303 4.89 -3.07 -12.48
C THR A 303 6.33 -2.61 -12.80
N GLY A 304 6.89 -3.07 -13.91
CA GLY A 304 8.20 -2.68 -14.42
C GLY A 304 9.31 -3.02 -13.43
N ARG A 305 10.10 -2.00 -13.07
CA ARG A 305 11.25 -2.14 -12.15
C ARG A 305 10.86 -2.62 -10.75
N LEU A 306 9.60 -2.47 -10.36
CA LEU A 306 9.10 -2.98 -9.10
C LEU A 306 9.12 -4.51 -9.06
N GLY A 307 8.98 -5.18 -10.21
CA GLY A 307 9.08 -6.63 -10.32
C GLY A 307 7.98 -7.40 -9.58
N LEU A 308 6.87 -6.74 -9.23
CA LEU A 308 5.72 -7.38 -8.62
C LEU A 308 4.74 -7.83 -9.72
N PRO A 309 4.53 -9.14 -9.89
CA PRO A 309 3.55 -9.63 -10.85
C PRO A 309 2.13 -9.30 -10.35
N ILE A 310 1.24 -8.87 -11.26
CA ILE A 310 -0.18 -8.65 -10.98
C ILE A 310 -1.00 -9.32 -12.08
N ASP A 311 -1.79 -10.32 -11.72
CA ASP A 311 -2.63 -11.08 -12.66
C ASP A 311 -3.99 -10.39 -12.88
N THR A 312 -4.43 -9.58 -11.92
CA THR A 312 -5.68 -8.81 -12.01
C THR A 312 -5.53 -7.49 -11.26
N HIS A 313 -5.54 -6.36 -11.99
CA HIS A 313 -5.38 -5.03 -11.41
C HIS A 313 -6.60 -4.58 -10.57
N ALA A 314 -6.38 -3.61 -9.68
CA ALA A 314 -7.35 -3.23 -8.65
C ALA A 314 -8.73 -2.80 -9.17
N ALA A 315 -8.80 -2.11 -10.31
CA ALA A 315 -10.08 -1.69 -10.87
C ALA A 315 -11.00 -2.84 -11.30
N ARG A 316 -10.48 -4.05 -11.51
CA ARG A 316 -11.29 -5.24 -11.81
C ARG A 316 -11.72 -6.01 -10.55
N LEU A 317 -11.40 -5.49 -9.36
CA LEU A 317 -11.78 -6.09 -8.08
C LEU A 317 -13.07 -5.49 -7.47
N VAL A 318 -13.54 -4.36 -8.01
CA VAL A 318 -14.66 -3.55 -7.49
C VAL A 318 -15.97 -3.91 -8.19
#